data_AF-A0A7S2NCS5-F1
#
_entry.id   AF-A0A7S2NCS5-F1
#
_cell.length_a   1.000
_cell.length_b   1.000
_cell.length_c   1.000
_cell.angle_alpha   90.00
_cell.angle_beta   90.00
_cell.angle_gamma   90.00
#
_symmetry.space_group_name_H-M   'P 1'
#
loop_
_entity.id
_entity.type
_entity.pdbx_description
1 polymer ?
#
loop_
_entity_poly.entity_id
_entity_poly.type
_entity_poly.pdbx_seq_one_letter_code
_entity_poly.pdbx_strand_id
1 'polypeptide(L)'
;VFCRPLPVSPRPSQSAPPLRCPPPPAGKMGDWMDKSEDDLKEEILKLARETSNLSGLKPEENMEEAGVDSMDASGIQKELIKKLPGYEISDDTLIFMGDDCKTIDDFCAWLKEHKKK
;
A
#
# COMPACT_ATOMS: atom_id res chain seq x y z
N VAL A 1 -15.18 -56.89 26.96
CA VAL A 1 -15.06 -55.70 27.81
C VAL A 1 -14.03 -54.78 27.18
N PHE A 2 -14.48 -53.78 26.43
CA PHE A 2 -13.60 -52.71 25.94
C PHE A 2 -14.37 -51.40 26.04
N CYS A 3 -14.08 -50.65 27.10
CA CYS A 3 -14.63 -49.33 27.35
C CYS A 3 -13.71 -48.27 26.74
N ARG A 4 -14.32 -47.31 26.04
CA ARG A 4 -13.99 -45.86 25.88
C ARG A 4 -14.24 -45.41 24.42
N PRO A 5 -14.55 -44.12 24.16
CA PRO A 5 -14.31 -42.94 25.01
C PRO A 5 -15.52 -42.01 25.25
N LEU A 6 -15.36 -41.16 26.27
CA LEU A 6 -16.25 -40.06 26.65
C LEU A 6 -16.16 -38.90 25.66
N PRO A 7 -17.26 -38.17 25.37
CA PRO A 7 -17.20 -36.88 24.69
C PRO A 7 -16.89 -35.77 25.71
N VAL A 8 -15.76 -35.06 25.52
CA VAL A 8 -15.40 -33.90 26.34
C VAL A 8 -15.12 -32.68 25.45
N SER A 9 -16.03 -31.71 25.63
CA SER A 9 -15.90 -30.26 25.50
C SER A 9 -15.85 -29.58 24.12
N PRO A 10 -16.79 -28.64 23.86
CA PRO A 10 -16.61 -27.59 22.86
C PRO A 10 -15.70 -26.49 23.44
N ARG A 11 -14.71 -26.06 22.65
CA ARG A 11 -13.88 -24.89 22.94
C ARG A 11 -14.34 -23.74 22.02
N PRO A 12 -15.13 -22.77 22.49
CA PRO A 12 -15.30 -21.53 21.73
C PRO A 12 -14.15 -20.62 22.10
N SER A 13 -13.04 -20.72 21.36
CA SER A 13 -12.04 -19.66 21.35
C SER A 13 -12.04 -19.06 19.96
N GLN A 14 -13.09 -18.28 19.68
CA GLN A 14 -13.03 -17.23 18.68
C GLN A 14 -12.02 -16.20 19.19
N SER A 15 -10.74 -16.37 18.87
CA SER A 15 -9.88 -15.21 18.68
C SER A 15 -10.23 -14.67 17.31
N ALA A 16 -11.02 -13.59 17.30
CA ALA A 16 -11.24 -12.78 16.13
C ALA A 16 -9.88 -12.41 15.50
N PRO A 17 -9.69 -12.52 14.17
CA PRO A 17 -8.56 -11.88 13.54
C PRO A 17 -8.66 -10.37 13.80
N PRO A 18 -7.54 -9.67 14.09
CA PRO A 18 -7.56 -8.23 14.25
C PRO A 18 -8.06 -7.60 12.94
N LEU A 19 -9.14 -6.82 13.07
CA LEU A 19 -9.57 -5.76 12.15
C LEU A 19 -9.42 -6.10 10.67
N ARG A 20 -10.49 -6.66 10.10
CA ARG A 20 -10.79 -6.59 8.66
C ARG A 20 -10.53 -5.16 8.18
N CYS A 21 -9.41 -4.94 7.48
CA CYS A 21 -9.37 -3.86 6.52
C CYS A 21 -10.40 -4.23 5.43
N PRO A 22 -11.41 -3.41 5.15
CA PRO A 22 -12.22 -3.64 3.97
C PRO A 22 -11.29 -3.68 2.75
N PRO A 23 -11.41 -4.65 1.83
CA PRO A 23 -10.75 -4.54 0.54
C PRO A 23 -11.24 -3.22 -0.08
N PRO A 24 -10.37 -2.26 -0.40
CA PRO A 24 -10.85 -0.98 -0.87
C PRO A 24 -11.51 -1.19 -2.23
N PRO A 25 -12.54 -0.39 -2.56
CA PRO A 25 -13.29 -0.53 -3.79
C PRO A 25 -12.33 -0.64 -4.97
N ALA A 26 -12.60 -1.54 -5.92
CA ALA A 26 -12.01 -1.51 -7.25
C ALA A 26 -12.45 -0.20 -7.93
N GLY A 27 -11.81 0.89 -7.52
CA GLY A 27 -12.08 2.23 -7.94
C GLY A 27 -11.58 2.36 -9.37
N LYS A 28 -12.55 2.54 -10.28
CA LYS A 28 -12.42 3.23 -11.57
C LYS A 28 -11.04 3.87 -11.78
N MET A 29 -10.41 3.51 -12.90
CA MET A 29 -9.35 4.29 -13.56
C MET A 29 -9.88 5.71 -13.86
N GLY A 30 -9.95 6.55 -12.84
CA GLY A 30 -10.42 7.92 -12.89
C GLY A 30 -9.28 8.79 -12.40
N ASP A 31 -8.77 9.62 -13.31
CA ASP A 31 -7.85 10.73 -13.15
C ASP A 31 -7.34 10.97 -11.71
N TRP A 32 -6.16 10.43 -11.39
CA TRP A 32 -5.53 10.62 -10.07
C TRP A 32 -5.01 12.05 -9.90
N MET A 33 -5.02 12.88 -10.95
CA MET A 33 -4.47 14.23 -10.93
C MET A 33 -5.41 15.28 -10.31
N ASP A 34 -6.71 14.97 -10.25
CA ASP A 34 -7.77 15.82 -9.69
C ASP A 34 -8.16 15.46 -8.24
N LYS A 35 -7.57 14.38 -7.70
CA LYS A 35 -7.83 13.92 -6.33
C LYS A 35 -7.14 14.83 -5.31
N SER A 36 -7.82 15.03 -4.17
CA SER A 36 -7.22 15.66 -2.98
C SER A 36 -6.01 14.87 -2.51
N GLU A 37 -5.09 15.54 -1.83
CA GLU A 37 -3.83 14.99 -1.36
C GLU A 37 -4.02 13.75 -0.47
N ASP A 38 -5.01 13.79 0.42
CA ASP A 38 -5.39 12.67 1.27
C ASP A 38 -5.85 11.46 0.45
N ASP A 39 -6.67 11.68 -0.57
CA ASP A 39 -7.22 10.64 -1.44
C ASP A 39 -6.13 10.03 -2.33
N LEU A 40 -5.22 10.87 -2.86
CA LEU A 40 -4.05 10.43 -3.62
C LEU A 40 -3.11 9.59 -2.74
N LYS A 41 -2.86 10.04 -1.51
CA LYS A 41 -2.05 9.33 -0.52
C LYS A 41 -2.65 7.97 -0.17
N GLU A 42 -3.96 7.90 0.05
CA GLU A 42 -4.67 6.64 0.31
C GLU A 42 -4.57 5.67 -0.88
N GLU A 43 -4.67 6.18 -2.11
CA GLU A 43 -4.58 5.36 -3.32
C GLU A 43 -3.16 4.89 -3.60
N ILE A 44 -2.14 5.72 -3.39
CA ILE A 44 -0.72 5.32 -3.46
C ILE A 44 -0.42 4.27 -2.39
N LEU A 45 -0.92 4.49 -1.16
CA LEU A 45 -0.75 3.55 -0.06
C LEU A 45 -1.43 2.22 -0.35
N LYS A 46 -2.63 2.24 -0.92
CA LYS A 46 -3.32 1.05 -1.39
C LYS A 46 -2.51 0.33 -2.47
N LEU A 47 -2.03 1.04 -3.48
CA LEU A 47 -1.21 0.48 -4.55
C LEU A 47 0.05 -0.17 -3.98
N ALA A 48 0.75 0.51 -3.07
CA ALA A 48 1.97 0.00 -2.43
C ALA A 48 1.69 -1.27 -1.59
N ARG A 49 0.55 -1.31 -0.90
CA ARG A 49 0.08 -2.51 -0.17
C ARG A 49 -0.26 -3.67 -1.11
N GLU A 50 -0.90 -3.38 -2.24
CA GLU A 50 -1.26 -4.39 -3.24
C GLU A 50 -0.02 -4.96 -3.94
N THR A 51 0.92 -4.11 -4.35
CA THR A 51 2.16 -4.53 -5.01
C THR A 51 3.09 -5.29 -4.07
N SER A 52 3.34 -4.75 -2.87
CA SER A 52 4.27 -5.35 -1.90
C SER A 52 3.63 -6.47 -1.07
N ASN A 53 2.33 -6.74 -1.26
CA ASN A 53 1.53 -7.69 -0.46
C ASN A 53 1.52 -7.40 1.05
N LEU A 54 1.71 -6.13 1.44
CA LEU A 54 1.77 -5.70 2.83
C LEU A 54 0.40 -5.17 3.26
N SER A 55 -0.21 -5.73 4.29
CA SER A 55 -1.49 -5.21 4.83
C SER A 55 -1.30 -4.10 5.86
N GLY A 56 -0.08 -3.94 6.40
CA GLY A 56 0.24 -3.05 7.52
C GLY A 56 0.93 -1.73 7.16
N LEU A 57 1.30 -1.52 5.89
CA LEU A 57 2.09 -0.35 5.46
C LEU A 57 1.38 0.95 5.83
N LYS A 58 2.03 1.79 6.62
CA LYS A 58 1.53 3.14 6.97
C LYS A 58 2.18 4.19 6.07
N PRO A 59 1.53 5.35 5.88
CA PRO A 59 2.07 6.36 4.97
C PRO A 59 3.29 7.10 5.53
N GLU A 60 3.39 7.13 6.85
CA GLU A 60 4.46 7.74 7.65
C GLU A 60 5.58 6.75 7.99
N GLU A 61 5.38 5.47 7.69
CA GLU A 61 6.35 4.41 7.95
C GLU A 61 7.34 4.31 6.78
N ASN A 62 8.58 3.97 7.12
CA ASN A 62 9.63 3.79 6.14
C ASN A 62 9.31 2.54 5.30
N MET A 63 9.27 2.71 3.98
CA MET A 63 8.87 1.64 3.07
C MET A 63 9.82 0.44 3.13
N GLU A 64 11.12 0.71 3.32
CA GLU A 64 12.13 -0.35 3.47
C GLU A 64 11.88 -1.19 4.74
N GLU A 65 11.52 -0.53 5.84
CA GLU A 65 11.22 -1.19 7.12
C GLU A 65 9.89 -1.93 7.09
N ALA A 66 8.93 -1.43 6.31
CA ALA A 66 7.66 -2.10 6.09
C ALA A 66 7.79 -3.37 5.24
N GLY A 67 8.91 -3.55 4.55
CA GLY A 67 9.19 -4.71 3.70
C GLY A 67 8.88 -4.49 2.22
N VAL A 68 8.80 -3.23 1.76
CA VAL A 68 8.80 -2.91 0.33
C VAL A 68 10.23 -3.09 -0.17
N ASP A 69 10.42 -3.91 -1.21
CA ASP A 69 11.73 -4.08 -1.83
C ASP A 69 11.88 -3.17 -3.07
N SER A 70 13.10 -2.99 -3.56
CA SER A 70 13.40 -2.19 -4.75
C SER A 70 12.67 -2.71 -6.01
N MET A 71 12.40 -4.03 -6.09
CA MET A 71 11.56 -4.59 -7.16
C MET A 71 10.10 -4.11 -7.07
N ASP A 72 9.52 -4.11 -5.87
CA ASP A 72 8.14 -3.67 -5.64
C ASP A 72 8.02 -2.17 -5.85
N ALA A 73 8.96 -1.39 -5.31
CA ALA A 73 9.04 0.05 -5.48
C ALA A 73 9.09 0.45 -6.96
N SER A 74 9.91 -0.24 -7.77
CA SER A 74 9.97 -0.03 -9.21
C SER A 74 8.63 -0.34 -9.90
N GLY A 75 7.92 -1.38 -9.45
CA GLY A 75 6.59 -1.73 -9.95
C GLY A 75 5.53 -0.67 -9.61
N ILE A 76 5.54 -0.20 -8.37
CA ILE A 76 4.64 0.86 -7.88
C ILE A 76 4.90 2.15 -8.65
N GLN A 77 6.16 2.57 -8.79
CA GLN A 77 6.51 3.78 -9.52
C GLN A 77 6.08 3.73 -10.99
N LYS A 78 6.24 2.59 -11.66
CA LYS A 78 5.75 2.37 -13.04
C LYS A 78 4.24 2.49 -13.17
N GLU A 79 3.50 1.94 -12.20
CA GLU A 79 2.06 2.13 -12.14
C GLU A 79 1.72 3.61 -11.89
N LEU A 80 2.41 4.28 -10.99
CA LEU A 80 2.21 5.70 -10.70
C LEU A 80 2.46 6.57 -11.92
N ILE A 81 3.55 6.39 -12.66
CA ILE A 81 3.84 7.12 -13.90
C ILE A 81 2.70 6.97 -14.92
N LYS A 82 2.12 5.76 -15.05
CA LYS A 82 0.97 5.52 -15.93
C LYS A 82 -0.30 6.22 -15.45
N LYS A 83 -0.51 6.29 -14.13
CA LYS A 83 -1.71 6.90 -13.50
C LYS A 83 -1.61 8.42 -13.38
N LEU A 84 -0.39 8.93 -13.33
CA LEU A 84 -0.03 10.32 -13.07
C LEU A 84 0.80 10.90 -14.25
N PRO A 85 0.27 10.87 -15.50
CA PRO A 85 1.05 11.27 -16.68
C PRO A 85 1.41 12.76 -16.71
N GLY A 86 0.78 13.60 -15.89
CA GLY A 86 1.12 15.02 -15.75
C GLY A 86 2.05 15.34 -14.57
N TYR A 87 2.70 14.34 -13.98
CA TYR A 87 3.78 14.55 -13.01
C TYR A 87 5.12 14.17 -13.65
N GLU A 88 6.19 14.89 -13.33
CA GLU A 88 7.53 14.63 -13.87
C GLU A 88 8.26 13.54 -13.08
N ILE A 89 7.66 12.35 -13.01
CA ILE A 89 8.25 11.17 -12.37
C ILE A 89 9.14 10.47 -13.41
N SER A 90 10.43 10.37 -13.13
CA SER A 90 11.38 9.67 -14.02
C SER A 90 11.25 8.16 -13.84
N ASP A 91 11.08 7.39 -14.92
CA ASP A 91 11.10 5.90 -14.85
C ASP A 91 12.51 5.35 -14.58
N ASP A 92 13.53 6.13 -14.92
CA ASP A 92 14.94 5.73 -14.86
C ASP A 92 15.54 5.87 -13.45
N THR A 93 14.96 6.73 -12.61
CA THR A 93 15.43 6.98 -11.24
C THR A 93 14.37 6.51 -10.26
N LEU A 94 14.73 5.61 -9.35
CA LEU A 94 13.82 5.14 -8.31
C LEU A 94 13.60 6.26 -7.28
N ILE A 95 12.51 7.01 -7.43
CA ILE A 95 12.09 8.09 -6.52
C ILE A 95 11.28 7.48 -5.38
N PHE A 96 10.41 6.52 -5.69
CA PHE A 96 9.63 5.81 -4.70
C PHE A 96 10.56 4.89 -3.89
N MET A 97 10.67 5.08 -2.56
CA MET A 97 11.68 4.42 -1.72
C MET A 97 13.13 4.89 -2.02
N GLY A 98 13.29 6.03 -2.71
CA GLY A 98 14.59 6.65 -2.95
C GLY A 98 15.13 7.40 -1.73
N ASP A 99 16.34 7.96 -1.85
CA ASP A 99 16.97 8.76 -0.79
C ASP A 99 16.14 9.98 -0.39
N ASP A 100 15.46 10.59 -1.36
CA ASP A 100 14.59 11.75 -1.14
C ASP A 100 13.23 11.34 -0.56
N CYS A 101 12.61 10.26 -1.03
CA CYS A 101 11.24 9.85 -0.64
C CYS A 101 11.17 8.47 0.02
N LYS A 102 11.51 8.41 1.31
CA LYS A 102 11.50 7.17 2.13
C LYS A 102 10.11 6.75 2.63
N THR A 103 9.15 7.67 2.63
CA THR A 103 7.77 7.44 3.10
C THR A 103 6.78 7.87 2.02
N ILE A 104 5.53 7.39 2.12
CA ILE A 104 4.48 7.73 1.14
C ILE A 104 4.08 9.20 1.29
N ASP A 105 4.13 9.72 2.52
CA ASP A 105 3.89 11.14 2.79
C ASP A 105 4.91 12.03 2.07
N ASP A 106 6.18 11.67 2.16
CA ASP A 106 7.26 12.38 1.49
C ASP A 106 7.12 12.31 -0.04
N PHE A 107 6.84 11.12 -0.58
CA PHE A 107 6.57 10.97 -2.00
C PHE A 107 5.38 11.82 -2.48
N CYS A 108 4.31 11.91 -1.68
CA CYS A 108 3.14 12.74 -2.00
C CYS A 108 3.48 14.23 -1.95
N ALA A 109 4.34 14.67 -1.02
CA ALA A 109 4.87 16.02 -0.98
C ALA A 109 5.75 16.32 -2.20
N TRP A 110 6.64 15.40 -2.57
CA TRP A 110 7.49 15.50 -3.76
C TRP A 110 6.67 15.63 -5.06
N LEU A 111 5.60 14.86 -5.20
CA LEU A 111 4.68 14.96 -6.33
C LEU A 111 4.13 16.38 -6.50
N LYS A 112 3.84 17.11 -5.42
CA LYS A 112 3.34 18.49 -5.53
C LYS A 112 4.37 19.44 -6.13
N GLU A 113 5.62 19.29 -5.75
CA GLU A 113 6.70 20.14 -6.24
C GLU A 113 7.04 19.83 -7.71
N HIS A 114 6.85 18.57 -8.12
CA HIS A 114 7.13 18.05 -9.46
C HIS A 114 5.87 17.89 -10.34
N LYS A 115 4.76 18.56 -10.00
CA LYS A 115 3.56 18.59 -10.84
C LYS A 115 3.83 19.46 -12.07
N LYS A 116 3.67 18.86 -13.26
CA LYS A 116 3.91 19.56 -14.53
C LYS A 116 2.89 20.69 -14.67
N LYS A 117 3.39 21.94 -14.65
CA LYS A 117 2.60 23.18 -14.75
C LYS A 117 2.08 23.42 -16.17
#